data_AF-A0A7K2C3Z2-F1
#
_entry.id   AF-A0A7K2C3Z2-F1
#
_cell.length_a   1.000
_cell.length_b   1.000
_cell.length_c   1.000
_cell.angle_alpha   90.00
_cell.angle_beta   90.00
_cell.angle_gamma   90.00
#
_symmetry.space_group_name_H-M   'P 1'
#
loop_
_entity.id
_entity.type
_entity.pdbx_description
1 polymer ?
#
loop_
_entity_poly.entity_id
_entity_poly.type
_entity_poly.pdbx_seq_one_letter_code
_entity_poly.pdbx_strand_id
1 'polypeptide(L)' 'MTDHLIFALYSGKTLTESPTGEDNGSYIIVFTWDGQPILVLQVGNGPQRIAVSEDGRDLYVAYWLPTPLIKRYSMTDLM' A
#
# COMPACT_ATOMS: atom_id res chain seq x y z
N MET A 1 2.70 -7.80 -14.24
CA MET A 1 1.74 -8.37 -13.25
C MET A 1 0.82 -7.31 -12.64
N THR A 2 1.26 -6.04 -12.53
CA THR A 2 0.42 -4.89 -12.16
C THR A 2 -0.73 -4.63 -13.13
N ASP A 3 -0.67 -5.16 -14.35
CA ASP A 3 -1.71 -5.02 -15.38
C ASP A 3 -3.05 -5.64 -14.96
N HIS A 4 -3.06 -6.42 -13.88
CA HIS A 4 -4.24 -7.12 -13.36
C HIS A 4 -4.61 -6.77 -11.91
N LEU A 5 -3.87 -5.87 -11.26
CA LEU A 5 -4.05 -5.56 -9.84
C LEU A 5 -4.03 -4.06 -9.56
N ILE A 6 -4.86 -3.63 -8.61
CA ILE A 6 -4.93 -2.25 -8.13
C ILE A 6 -4.35 -2.23 -6.71
N PHE A 7 -3.34 -1.39 -6.48
CA PHE A 7 -2.73 -1.20 -5.17
C PHE A 7 -3.20 0.14 -4.61
N ALA A 8 -3.99 0.11 -3.54
CA ALA A 8 -4.53 1.30 -2.90
C ALA A 8 -3.82 1.55 -1.57
N LEU A 9 -3.18 2.71 -1.44
CA LEU A 9 -2.68 3.19 -0.15
C LEU A 9 -3.83 3.84 0.62
N TYR A 10 -4.15 3.29 1.79
CA TYR A 10 -5.34 3.61 2.58
C TYR A 10 -4.96 3.88 4.04
N SER A 11 -5.58 4.89 4.67
CA SER A 11 -5.30 5.29 6.05
C SER A 11 -5.83 4.30 7.10
N GLY A 12 -6.82 3.47 6.75
CA GLY A 12 -7.52 2.65 7.74
C GLY A 12 -8.72 3.36 8.38
N LYS A 13 -8.89 4.67 8.13
CA LYS A 13 -9.88 5.49 8.81
C LYS A 13 -11.04 5.86 7.89
N THR A 14 -12.23 5.88 8.48
CA THR A 14 -13.44 6.44 7.89
C THR A 14 -13.42 7.97 7.94
N LEU A 15 -14.27 8.62 7.14
CA LEU A 15 -14.48 10.07 7.21
C LEU A 15 -15.00 10.53 8.57
N THR A 16 -15.72 9.68 9.30
CA THR A 16 -16.18 9.98 10.67
C THR A 16 -15.01 10.02 11.66
N GLU A 17 -14.05 9.11 11.50
CA GLU A 17 -12.84 9.06 12.33
C GLU A 17 -11.81 10.13 11.93
N SER A 18 -11.86 10.59 10.68
CA SER A 18 -11.02 11.65 10.13
C SER A 18 -11.79 12.65 9.28
N PRO A 19 -12.41 13.64 9.93
CA PRO A 19 -13.26 14.60 9.23
C PRO A 19 -12.48 15.50 8.25
N THR A 20 -11.18 15.71 8.46
CA THR A 20 -10.34 16.54 7.58
C THR A 20 -9.75 15.74 6.41
N GLY A 21 -9.71 14.41 6.51
CA GLY A 21 -9.11 13.54 5.49
C GLY A 21 -7.58 13.63 5.40
N GLU A 22 -6.90 14.28 6.35
CA GLU A 22 -5.46 14.52 6.33
C GLU A 22 -4.65 13.36 6.97
N ASP A 23 -5.17 12.13 6.94
CA ASP A 23 -4.42 10.99 7.47
C ASP A 23 -3.45 10.41 6.47
N ASN A 24 -2.29 10.06 7.01
CA ASN A 24 -1.35 9.23 6.30
C ASN A 24 -1.91 7.83 6.05
N GLY A 25 -1.52 7.25 4.93
CA GLY A 25 -1.70 5.83 4.67
C GLY A 25 -1.11 4.98 5.80
N SER A 26 -1.74 3.86 6.10
CA SER A 26 -1.18 2.85 7.02
C SER A 26 -1.30 1.43 6.49
N TYR A 27 -2.10 1.27 5.44
CA TYR A 27 -2.41 0.01 4.79
C TYR A 27 -2.21 0.12 3.28
N ILE A 28 -1.79 -0.97 2.67
CA ILE A 28 -1.94 -1.18 1.23
C ILE A 28 -2.96 -2.29 1.04
N ILE A 29 -4.04 -2.00 0.32
CA ILE A 29 -5.01 -3.01 -0.09
C ILE A 29 -4.79 -3.32 -1.56
N VAL A 30 -4.68 -4.60 -1.89
CA VAL A 30 -4.55 -5.07 -3.26
C VAL A 30 -5.89 -5.60 -3.71
N PHE A 31 -6.37 -5.09 -4.83
CA PHE A 31 -7.61 -5.51 -5.47
C PHE A 31 -7.33 -6.13 -6.83
N THR A 32 -8.20 -7.03 -7.24
CA THR A 32 -8.40 -7.36 -8.66
C THR A 32 -9.16 -6.23 -9.37
N TRP A 33 -9.20 -6.24 -10.71
CA TRP A 33 -9.90 -5.20 -11.48
C TRP A 33 -11.43 -5.20 -11.33
N ASP A 34 -12.03 -6.31 -10.90
CA ASP A 34 -13.45 -6.37 -10.52
C ASP A 34 -13.70 -5.85 -9.09
N GLY A 35 -12.67 -5.34 -8.41
CA GLY A 35 -12.78 -4.67 -7.12
C GLY A 35 -12.77 -5.62 -5.92
N GLN A 36 -12.41 -6.89 -6.10
CA GLN A 36 -12.28 -7.83 -4.99
C GLN A 36 -10.96 -7.62 -4.25
N PRO A 37 -10.96 -7.36 -2.93
CA PRO A 37 -9.73 -7.28 -2.16
C PRO A 37 -9.13 -8.67 -2.00
N ILE A 38 -7.87 -8.83 -2.37
CA ILE A 38 -7.14 -10.12 -2.28
C ILE A 38 -6.01 -10.09 -1.25
N LEU A 39 -5.59 -8.91 -0.81
CA LEU A 39 -4.52 -8.74 0.17
C LEU A 39 -4.67 -7.43 0.93
N VAL A 40 -4.37 -7.45 2.23
CA VAL A 40 -4.27 -6.25 3.08
C VAL A 40 -2.92 -6.28 3.80
N LEU A 41 -2.09 -5.27 3.56
CA LEU A 41 -0.76 -5.14 4.15
C LEU A 41 -0.73 -3.96 5.10
N GLN A 42 -0.36 -4.21 6.36
CA GLN A 42 -0.06 -3.13 7.31
C GLN A 42 1.38 -2.66 7.08
N VAL A 43 1.51 -1.42 6.61
CA VAL A 43 2.81 -0.83 6.26
C VAL A 43 3.28 0.19 7.29
N GLY A 44 2.46 0.45 8.32
CA GLY A 44 2.76 1.46 9.33
C GLY A 44 2.52 2.88 8.80
N ASN A 45 2.70 3.86 9.68
CA ASN A 45 2.27 5.23 9.45
C ASN A 45 3.22 6.00 8.51
N GLY A 46 2.66 6.83 7.64
CA GLY A 46 3.40 7.81 6.84
C GLY A 46 4.12 7.33 5.55
N PRO A 47 3.72 6.24 4.88
CA PRO A 47 4.20 5.98 3.53
C PRO A 47 3.71 7.09 2.58
N GLN A 48 4.58 7.49 1.66
CA GLN A 48 4.35 8.59 0.72
C GLN A 48 4.18 8.11 -0.73
N ARG A 49 4.81 6.96 -1.04
CA ARG A 49 4.84 6.37 -2.38
C ARG A 49 4.89 4.85 -2.26
N ILE A 50 4.30 4.20 -3.24
CA ILE A 50 4.41 2.76 -3.47
C ILE A 50 4.83 2.51 -4.91
N ALA A 51 5.60 1.45 -5.14
CA ALA A 51 5.97 0.99 -6.47
C ALA A 51 6.05 -0.53 -6.48
N VAL A 52 5.61 -1.15 -7.57
CA VAL A 52 5.70 -2.61 -7.75
C VAL A 52 6.75 -2.87 -8.83
N SER A 53 7.57 -3.91 -8.65
CA SER A 53 8.52 -4.33 -9.67
C SER A 53 7.80 -4.78 -10.96
N GLU A 54 8.47 -4.67 -12.09
CA GLU A 54 7.92 -5.05 -13.40
C GLU A 54 7.44 -6.52 -13.43
N ASP A 55 8.20 -7.40 -12.77
CA ASP A 55 7.86 -8.82 -12.63
C ASP A 55 6.73 -9.09 -11.59
N GLY A 56 6.29 -8.06 -10.86
CA GLY A 56 5.22 -8.15 -9.86
C GLY A 56 5.60 -8.82 -8.55
N ARG A 57 6.87 -9.18 -8.35
CA ARG A 57 7.31 -9.97 -7.19
C ARG A 57 7.66 -9.13 -5.97
N ASP A 58 7.99 -7.86 -6.16
CA ASP A 58 8.37 -6.96 -5.07
C ASP A 58 7.47 -5.73 -5.04
N LEU A 59 7.03 -5.36 -3.83
CA LEU A 59 6.39 -4.10 -3.52
C LEU A 59 7.33 -3.24 -2.66
N TYR A 60 7.60 -2.03 -3.12
CA TYR A 60 8.44 -1.04 -2.46
C TYR A 60 7.57 0.06 -1.85
N VAL A 61 7.80 0.35 -0.57
CA VAL A 61 7.09 1.40 0.18
C VAL A 61 8.12 2.42 0.67
N ALA A 62 7.95 3.67 0.27
CA ALA A 62 8.84 4.76 0.64
C ALA A 62 8.21 5.67 1.70
N TYR A 63 8.98 5.98 2.75
CA TYR A 63 8.58 6.83 3.88
C TYR A 63 9.41 8.10 3.92
N TRP A 64 8.91 9.16 4.56
CA TRP A 64 9.64 10.43 4.69
C TRP A 64 10.80 10.36 5.70
N LEU A 65 10.68 9.58 6.78
CA LEU A 65 11.68 9.45 7.84
C LEU A 65 11.93 7.98 8.23
N PRO A 66 13.16 7.63 8.69
CA PRO A 66 14.26 8.54 9.02
C PRO A 66 15.09 9.12 7.86
N THR A 67 15.01 8.62 6.61
CA THR A 67 15.30 9.36 5.32
C THR A 67 15.53 8.42 4.12
N PRO A 68 14.85 8.69 2.98
CA PRO A 68 13.69 7.88 2.68
C PRO A 68 13.98 6.39 2.93
N LEU A 69 13.37 5.86 3.98
CA LEU A 69 13.40 4.41 4.15
C LEU A 69 12.57 3.82 3.02
N ILE A 70 13.17 2.95 2.23
CA ILE A 70 12.43 2.10 1.30
C ILE A 70 12.35 0.73 1.95
N LYS A 71 11.13 0.30 2.26
CA LYS A 71 10.87 -1.06 2.72
C LYS A 71 10.38 -1.90 1.55
N ARG A 72 11.01 -3.06 1.36
CA ARG A 72 10.62 -4.05 0.37
C ARG A 72 9.73 -5.11 1.00
N TYR A 73 8.69 -5.50 0.29
CA TYR A 73 7.78 -6.59 0.61
C TYR A 73 7.79 -7.58 -0.56
N SER A 74 8.08 -8.85 -0.27
CA SER A 74 7.98 -9.93 -1.26
C SER A 74 6.52 -10.31 -1.42
N MET A 75 6.00 -10.17 -2.64
CA MET A 75 4.61 -10.51 -2.97
C MET A 75 4.38 -12.01 -3.01
N THR A 76 5.42 -12.81 -3.23
CA THR A 76 5.35 -14.28 -3.16
C THR A 76 5.18 -14.79 -1.74
N ASP A 77 5.63 -14.04 -0.73
CA ASP A 77 5.47 -14.43 0.67
C ASP A 77 4.10 -14.00 1.23
N LEU A 78 3.33 -13.24 0.45
CA LEU A 78 2.08 -12.59 0.87
C LEU A 78 0.83 -13.15 0.18
N MET A 79 1.00 -13.95 -0.89
CA MET A 79 -0.08 -14.61 -1.65
C MET A 79 0.13 -16.13 -1.65
#